data_AF-K9UKX8-F1
#
_entry.id   AF-K9UKX8-F1
#
_cell.length_a   1.000
_cell.length_b   1.000
_cell.length_c   1.000
_cell.angle_alpha   90.00
_cell.angle_beta   90.00
_cell.angle_gamma   90.00
#
_symmetry.space_group_name_H-M   'P 1'
#
loop_
_entity.id
_entity.type
_entity.pdbx_description
1 polymer ?
#
loop_
_entity_poly.entity_id
_entity_poly.type
_entity_poly.pdbx_seq_one_letter_code
_entity_poly.pdbx_strand_id
1 'polypeptide(L)'
;MIALLQIEMTLKNENMHDHLNDQPDIPIDSHPELQQYPQTAREYYNRGRSRDLGGDREGALADYNCTIQLDPNYAKAYVNRGLLRDRLGDRQGALADYDRAIQLDERSTISYYNRGNVRYRLEDLHGALVDYDRAIELDNTRAKIYYNRGIVRVYLGDRQGGIEDLQTAANLFRQQDRDWDYQRTLDKIQEL
;
A
#
# COMPACT_ATOMS: atom_id res chain seq x y z
N MET A 1 38.50 5.06 -19.41
CA MET A 1 39.50 3.98 -19.27
C MET A 1 40.56 4.52 -18.31
N ILE A 2 40.33 4.38 -17.00
CA ILE A 2 40.85 3.31 -16.11
C ILE A 2 42.34 3.52 -15.78
N ALA A 3 42.61 3.78 -14.49
CA ALA A 3 43.56 3.07 -13.61
C ALA A 3 43.55 3.82 -12.25
N LEU A 4 42.86 3.42 -11.18
CA LEU A 4 42.95 2.20 -10.34
C LEU A 4 44.34 1.99 -9.72
N LEU A 5 44.31 1.80 -8.39
CA LEU A 5 45.29 1.15 -7.51
C LEU A 5 46.52 1.97 -7.06
N GLN A 6 46.50 2.39 -5.80
CA GLN A 6 47.60 2.05 -4.89
C GLN A 6 47.04 1.91 -3.46
N ILE A 7 46.54 0.72 -3.16
CA ILE A 7 46.27 0.21 -1.81
C ILE A 7 47.51 -0.56 -1.36
N GLU A 8 47.78 -0.48 -0.05
CA GLU A 8 48.76 -1.23 0.75
C GLU A 8 50.23 -0.81 0.68
N MET A 9 50.75 -0.30 1.81
CA MET A 9 51.84 -0.92 2.57
C MET A 9 52.19 -0.10 3.83
N THR A 10 51.60 -0.45 4.97
CA THR A 10 52.32 -0.42 6.26
C THR A 10 51.65 -1.33 7.28
N LEU A 11 51.88 -2.64 7.14
CA LEU A 11 51.80 -3.58 8.27
C LEU A 11 53.23 -3.86 8.72
N LYS A 12 53.58 -3.43 9.93
CA LYS A 12 54.56 -4.15 10.75
C LYS A 12 54.45 -3.79 12.23
N ASN A 13 54.20 -4.86 13.01
CA ASN A 13 54.65 -5.14 14.38
C ASN A 13 54.15 -4.28 15.55
N GLU A 14 53.83 -4.81 16.73
CA GLU A 14 53.63 -6.16 17.27
C GLU A 14 53.16 -5.94 18.73
N ASN A 15 52.14 -6.69 19.18
CA ASN A 15 51.78 -7.07 20.56
C ASN A 15 51.95 -6.11 21.76
N MET A 16 50.82 -5.71 22.38
CA MET A 16 50.66 -5.82 23.84
C MET A 16 49.18 -5.78 24.28
N HIS A 17 48.75 -6.90 24.89
CA HIS A 17 47.75 -7.08 25.95
C HIS A 17 46.46 -6.25 25.98
N ASP A 18 45.36 -6.96 25.73
CA ASP A 18 44.25 -7.16 26.69
C ASP A 18 43.69 -5.90 27.38
N HIS A 19 42.76 -5.21 26.72
CA HIS A 19 41.60 -4.57 27.36
C HIS A 19 40.45 -4.53 26.34
N LEU A 20 39.65 -5.59 26.33
CA LEU A 20 38.26 -5.49 25.89
C LEU A 20 37.56 -4.46 26.80
N ASN A 21 36.80 -3.55 26.18
CA ASN A 21 35.84 -2.64 26.83
C ASN A 21 36.38 -1.26 27.26
N ASP A 22 36.65 -0.37 26.30
CA ASP A 22 36.62 1.10 26.47
C ASP A 22 36.68 1.82 25.10
N GLN A 23 35.70 1.57 24.22
CA GLN A 23 35.34 2.59 23.22
C GLN A 23 34.13 3.36 23.77
N PRO A 24 34.22 4.68 23.95
CA PRO A 24 33.06 5.45 24.39
C PRO A 24 31.95 5.28 23.35
N ASP A 25 30.73 4.99 23.79
CA ASP A 25 29.52 5.06 22.98
C ASP A 25 29.46 6.46 22.34
N ILE A 26 29.89 6.56 21.08
CA ILE A 26 29.83 7.80 20.34
C ILE A 26 28.36 8.01 19.99
N PRO A 27 27.69 9.07 20.49
CA PRO A 27 26.32 9.36 20.13
C PRO A 27 26.22 9.54 18.61
N ILE A 28 25.21 8.93 18.00
CA ILE A 28 24.95 8.96 16.55
C ILE A 28 24.84 10.43 16.04
N ASP A 29 24.59 11.39 16.93
CA ASP A 29 24.52 12.83 16.67
C ASP A 29 25.86 13.53 16.32
N SER A 30 27.02 12.86 16.40
CA SER A 30 28.32 13.49 16.08
C SER A 30 28.81 13.33 14.63
N HIS A 31 28.00 12.77 13.73
CA HIS A 31 28.35 12.60 12.31
C HIS A 31 27.37 13.37 11.38
N PRO A 32 27.53 14.69 11.20
CA PRO A 32 26.74 15.47 10.26
C PRO A 32 26.91 15.01 8.79
N GLU A 33 27.95 14.22 8.49
CA GLU A 33 28.22 13.67 7.15
C GLU A 33 27.32 12.49 6.76
N LEU A 34 26.59 11.89 7.69
CA LEU A 34 25.56 10.87 7.37
C LEU A 34 24.18 11.48 7.08
N GLN A 35 24.04 12.81 7.22
CA GLN A 35 22.78 13.54 7.06
C GLN A 35 22.60 14.13 5.65
N GLN A 36 23.51 13.84 4.72
CA GLN A 36 23.59 14.53 3.43
C GLN A 36 23.60 13.60 2.20
N TYR A 37 22.84 12.52 2.24
CA TYR A 37 22.39 11.88 1.01
C TYR A 37 21.02 12.43 0.65
N PRO A 38 20.82 13.07 -0.51
CA PRO A 38 19.50 13.50 -0.94
C PRO A 38 18.61 12.26 -1.01
N GLN A 39 17.62 12.19 -0.12
CA GLN A 39 16.74 11.03 -0.05
C GLN A 39 15.97 10.89 -1.36
N THR A 40 16.03 9.72 -1.98
CA THR A 40 15.31 9.46 -3.23
C THR A 40 13.81 9.33 -2.96
N ALA A 41 12.98 9.56 -3.99
CA ALA A 41 11.53 9.32 -3.89
C ALA A 41 11.22 7.90 -3.36
N ARG A 42 12.01 6.91 -3.78
CA ARG A 42 11.89 5.51 -3.33
C ARG A 42 12.20 5.34 -1.84
N GLU A 43 13.16 6.06 -1.30
CA GLU A 43 13.52 5.99 0.13
C GLU A 43 12.43 6.61 1.00
N TYR A 44 11.93 7.79 0.63
CA TYR A 44 10.75 8.38 1.27
C TYR A 44 9.57 7.42 1.22
N TYR A 45 9.29 6.82 0.06
CA TYR A 45 8.20 5.85 -0.08
C TYR A 45 8.35 4.65 0.86
N ASN A 46 9.55 4.07 0.95
CA ASN A 46 9.81 2.92 1.81
C ASN A 46 9.70 3.30 3.29
N ARG A 47 10.20 4.47 3.70
CA ARG A 47 10.07 4.96 5.07
C ARG A 47 8.60 5.25 5.41
N GLY A 48 7.86 5.89 4.51
CA GLY A 48 6.44 6.16 4.68
C GLY A 48 5.63 4.88 4.87
N ARG A 49 5.94 3.83 4.10
CA ARG A 49 5.34 2.49 4.31
C ARG A 49 5.69 1.89 5.66
N SER A 50 6.94 1.98 6.09
CA SER A 50 7.38 1.47 7.38
C SER A 50 6.66 2.18 8.53
N ARG A 51 6.56 3.51 8.47
CA ARG A 51 5.83 4.34 9.44
C ARG A 51 4.35 4.00 9.48
N ASP A 52 3.72 3.82 8.32
CA ASP A 52 2.30 3.45 8.24
C ASP A 52 2.04 2.09 8.91
N LEU A 53 2.91 1.10 8.68
CA LEU A 53 2.86 -0.20 9.35
C LEU A 53 3.11 -0.09 10.86
N GLY A 54 3.97 0.83 11.29
CA GLY A 54 4.27 1.11 12.69
C GLY A 54 3.22 1.98 13.40
N GLY A 55 2.19 2.47 12.69
CA GLY A 55 1.13 3.31 13.24
C GLY A 55 1.43 4.81 13.26
N ASP A 56 2.62 5.24 12.82
CA ASP A 56 2.96 6.65 12.62
C ASP A 56 2.31 7.19 11.32
N ARG A 57 1.02 7.49 11.41
CA ARG A 57 0.20 7.92 10.28
C ARG A 57 0.60 9.30 9.76
N GLU A 58 0.99 10.22 10.64
CA GLU A 58 1.39 11.57 10.25
C GLU A 58 2.73 11.55 9.52
N GLY A 59 3.73 10.83 10.06
CA GLY A 59 5.03 10.67 9.43
C GLY A 59 4.93 9.90 8.10
N ALA A 60 4.04 8.90 8.01
CA ALA A 60 3.76 8.21 6.75
C ALA A 60 3.18 9.15 5.69
N LEU A 61 2.21 9.99 6.07
CA LEU A 61 1.60 10.96 5.16
C LEU A 61 2.63 11.98 4.65
N ALA A 62 3.49 12.48 5.54
CA ALA A 62 4.58 13.38 5.19
C ALA A 62 5.55 12.73 4.19
N ASP A 63 5.95 11.49 4.43
CA ASP A 63 6.86 10.77 3.52
C ASP A 63 6.23 10.47 2.15
N TYR A 64 4.94 10.13 2.09
CA TYR A 64 4.25 9.98 0.81
C TYR A 64 4.15 11.30 0.06
N ASN A 65 3.95 12.43 0.76
CA ASN A 65 3.98 13.76 0.14
C ASN A 65 5.36 14.07 -0.44
N CYS A 66 6.44 13.83 0.30
CA CYS A 66 7.81 14.02 -0.20
C CYS A 66 8.09 13.11 -1.41
N THR A 67 7.63 11.86 -1.39
CA THR A 67 7.74 10.93 -2.53
C THR A 67 7.14 11.54 -3.79
N ILE A 68 5.90 12.05 -3.69
CA ILE A 68 5.16 12.61 -4.82
C ILE A 68 5.76 13.93 -5.29
N GLN A 69 6.31 14.73 -4.38
CA GLN A 69 7.02 15.97 -4.74
C GLN A 69 8.30 15.68 -5.53
N LEU A 70 9.05 14.63 -5.16
CA LEU A 70 10.28 14.23 -5.82
C LEU A 70 10.03 13.45 -7.12
N ASP A 71 9.00 12.60 -7.15
CA ASP A 71 8.56 11.86 -8.33
C ASP A 71 7.02 11.88 -8.43
N PRO A 72 6.46 12.83 -9.20
CA PRO A 72 5.02 12.93 -9.41
C PRO A 72 4.39 11.75 -10.17
N ASN A 73 5.20 10.85 -10.73
CA ASN A 73 4.78 9.66 -11.46
C ASN A 73 4.89 8.38 -10.62
N TYR A 74 5.24 8.47 -9.33
CA TYR A 74 5.33 7.33 -8.44
C TYR A 74 3.94 6.80 -8.04
N ALA A 75 3.28 6.06 -8.94
CA ALA A 75 1.88 5.61 -8.79
C ALA A 75 1.58 4.95 -7.43
N LYS A 76 2.51 4.11 -6.93
CA LYS A 76 2.35 3.41 -5.65
C LYS A 76 2.25 4.36 -4.44
N ALA A 77 2.85 5.54 -4.52
CA ALA A 77 2.79 6.54 -3.45
C ALA A 77 1.38 7.12 -3.34
N TYR A 78 0.73 7.42 -4.47
CA TYR A 78 -0.67 7.82 -4.50
C TYR A 78 -1.58 6.71 -3.95
N VAL A 79 -1.39 5.45 -4.34
CA VAL A 79 -2.20 4.33 -3.81
C VAL A 79 -2.11 4.23 -2.28
N ASN A 80 -0.90 4.27 -1.72
CA ASN A 80 -0.72 4.13 -0.28
C ASN A 80 -1.14 5.39 0.49
N ARG A 81 -0.92 6.59 -0.08
CA ARG A 81 -1.41 7.84 0.51
C ARG A 81 -2.93 7.90 0.52
N GLY A 82 -3.58 7.50 -0.57
CA GLY A 82 -5.03 7.41 -0.66
C GLY A 82 -5.61 6.43 0.36
N LEU A 83 -4.96 5.27 0.53
CA LEU A 83 -5.36 4.29 1.56
C LEU A 83 -5.24 4.85 2.97
N LEU A 84 -4.15 5.56 3.25
CA LEU A 84 -3.93 6.20 4.55
C LEU A 84 -4.94 7.33 4.80
N ARG A 85 -5.19 8.20 3.81
CA ARG A 85 -6.19 9.26 3.87
C ARG A 85 -7.59 8.74 4.14
N ASP A 86 -7.98 7.67 3.45
CA ASP A 86 -9.26 7.01 3.69
C ASP A 86 -9.39 6.48 5.12
N ARG A 87 -8.34 5.84 5.67
CA ARG A 87 -8.31 5.42 7.08
C ARG A 87 -8.39 6.60 8.05
N LEU A 88 -7.89 7.76 7.67
CA LEU A 88 -7.96 9.01 8.45
C LEU A 88 -9.29 9.77 8.24
N GLY A 89 -10.18 9.27 7.38
CA GLY A 89 -11.48 9.89 7.08
C GLY A 89 -11.45 10.93 5.94
N ASP A 90 -10.29 11.25 5.38
CA ASP A 90 -10.14 12.11 4.20
C ASP A 90 -10.48 11.35 2.91
N ARG A 91 -11.76 11.06 2.73
CA ARG A 91 -12.27 10.29 1.59
C ARG A 91 -12.11 11.02 0.26
N GLN A 92 -12.24 12.35 0.25
CA GLN A 92 -12.07 13.14 -0.97
C GLN A 92 -10.60 13.18 -1.41
N GLY A 93 -9.65 13.37 -0.47
CA GLY A 93 -8.23 13.25 -0.77
C GLY A 93 -7.83 11.84 -1.21
N ALA A 94 -8.48 10.81 -0.68
CA ALA A 94 -8.29 9.43 -1.13
C ALA A 94 -8.77 9.19 -2.57
N LEU A 95 -9.94 9.72 -2.96
CA LEU A 95 -10.42 9.66 -4.35
C LEU A 95 -9.43 10.31 -5.31
N ALA A 96 -8.97 11.53 -4.99
CA ALA A 96 -8.01 12.25 -5.83
C ALA A 96 -6.69 11.47 -6.00
N ASP A 97 -6.22 10.83 -4.94
CA ASP A 97 -5.03 9.98 -5.00
C ASP A 97 -5.24 8.73 -5.86
N TYR A 98 -6.38 8.05 -5.72
CA TYR A 98 -6.66 6.89 -6.56
C TYR A 98 -6.89 7.26 -8.03
N ASP A 99 -7.53 8.39 -8.32
CA ASP A 99 -7.66 8.92 -9.67
C ASP A 99 -6.28 9.15 -10.30
N ARG A 100 -5.36 9.77 -9.55
CA ARG A 100 -4.00 9.99 -10.03
C ARG A 100 -3.22 8.68 -10.19
N ALA A 101 -3.39 7.72 -9.29
CA ALA A 101 -2.78 6.40 -9.42
C ALA A 101 -3.26 5.66 -10.67
N ILE A 102 -4.56 5.74 -11.00
CA ILE A 102 -5.15 5.13 -12.19
C ILE A 102 -4.67 5.81 -13.48
N GLN A 103 -4.52 7.13 -13.49
CA GLN A 103 -3.93 7.85 -14.63
C GLN A 103 -2.49 7.43 -14.91
N LEU A 104 -1.74 7.06 -13.87
CA LEU A 104 -0.34 6.62 -13.98
C LEU A 104 -0.23 5.12 -14.30
N ASP A 105 -1.19 4.31 -13.83
CA ASP A 105 -1.27 2.87 -14.05
C ASP A 105 -2.72 2.43 -14.23
N GLU A 106 -3.17 2.43 -15.49
CA GLU A 106 -4.54 2.07 -15.87
C GLU A 106 -4.88 0.58 -15.65
N ARG A 107 -3.87 -0.25 -15.32
CA ARG A 107 -4.02 -1.68 -15.03
C ARG A 107 -3.94 -1.99 -13.54
N SER A 108 -4.00 -0.97 -12.69
CA SER A 108 -3.91 -1.11 -11.24
C SER A 108 -5.22 -1.60 -10.62
N THR A 109 -5.42 -2.92 -10.52
CA THR A 109 -6.56 -3.54 -9.82
C THR A 109 -6.78 -2.94 -8.43
N ILE A 110 -5.69 -2.72 -7.66
CA ILE A 110 -5.77 -2.18 -6.30
C ILE A 110 -6.35 -0.77 -6.28
N SER A 111 -6.00 0.08 -7.25
CA SER A 111 -6.45 1.46 -7.30
C SER A 111 -7.96 1.52 -7.59
N TYR A 112 -8.44 0.76 -8.58
CA TYR A 112 -9.87 0.66 -8.84
C TYR A 112 -10.64 0.08 -7.65
N TYR A 113 -10.19 -1.05 -7.09
CA TYR A 113 -10.84 -1.65 -5.92
C TYR A 113 -10.95 -0.70 -4.73
N ASN A 114 -9.86 0.02 -4.40
CA ASN A 114 -9.89 0.94 -3.28
C ASN A 114 -10.71 2.20 -3.57
N ARG A 115 -10.67 2.73 -4.81
CA ARG A 115 -11.54 3.84 -5.21
C ARG A 115 -13.02 3.45 -5.12
N GLY A 116 -13.38 2.25 -5.57
CA GLY A 116 -14.72 1.69 -5.43
C GLY A 116 -15.16 1.59 -3.96
N ASN A 117 -14.26 1.17 -3.05
CA ASN A 117 -14.55 1.14 -1.62
C ASN A 117 -14.81 2.55 -1.04
N VAL A 118 -14.05 3.56 -1.48
CA VAL A 118 -14.24 4.94 -1.05
C VAL A 118 -15.56 5.51 -1.59
N ARG A 119 -15.87 5.28 -2.87
CA ARG A 119 -17.13 5.67 -3.50
C ARG A 119 -18.34 5.06 -2.80
N TYR A 120 -18.26 3.77 -2.46
CA TYR A 120 -19.27 3.09 -1.66
C TYR A 120 -19.50 3.78 -0.31
N ARG A 121 -18.44 4.16 0.42
CA ARG A 121 -18.54 4.90 1.70
C ARG A 121 -19.04 6.34 1.53
N LEU A 122 -19.03 6.88 0.32
CA LEU A 122 -19.59 8.18 -0.03
C LEU A 122 -20.97 8.06 -0.69
N GLU A 123 -21.58 6.87 -0.66
CA GLU A 123 -22.89 6.56 -1.25
C GLU A 123 -22.95 6.72 -2.79
N ASP A 124 -21.80 6.87 -3.46
CA ASP A 124 -21.68 6.77 -4.92
C ASP A 124 -21.66 5.29 -5.34
N LEU A 125 -22.81 4.64 -5.24
CA LEU A 125 -22.97 3.21 -5.50
C LEU A 125 -22.71 2.87 -6.98
N HIS A 126 -23.16 3.72 -7.91
CA HIS A 126 -22.93 3.50 -9.34
C HIS A 126 -21.44 3.64 -9.71
N GLY A 127 -20.76 4.67 -9.19
CA GLY A 127 -19.32 4.81 -9.39
C GLY A 127 -18.51 3.69 -8.74
N ALA A 128 -18.98 3.14 -7.61
CA ALA A 128 -18.39 1.97 -6.99
C ALA A 128 -18.53 0.70 -7.86
N LEU A 129 -19.71 0.47 -8.47
CA LEU A 129 -19.90 -0.65 -9.40
C LEU A 129 -18.93 -0.58 -10.57
N VAL A 130 -18.82 0.59 -11.23
CA VAL A 130 -17.90 0.80 -12.36
C VAL A 130 -16.46 0.44 -11.99
N ASP A 131 -16.03 0.86 -10.79
CA ASP A 131 -14.68 0.56 -10.31
C ASP A 131 -14.48 -0.93 -9.99
N TYR A 132 -15.47 -1.59 -9.39
CA TYR A 132 -15.38 -3.03 -9.12
C TYR A 132 -15.41 -3.86 -10.40
N ASP A 133 -16.24 -3.50 -11.38
CA ASP A 133 -16.26 -4.14 -12.70
C ASP A 133 -14.88 -4.06 -13.34
N ARG A 134 -14.29 -2.86 -13.37
CA ARG A 134 -12.96 -2.67 -13.93
C ARG A 134 -11.89 -3.45 -13.17
N ALA A 135 -11.97 -3.51 -11.84
CA ALA A 135 -11.02 -4.28 -11.05
C ALA A 135 -11.14 -5.79 -11.29
N ILE A 136 -12.35 -6.32 -11.50
CA ILE A 136 -12.61 -7.73 -11.84
C ILE A 136 -12.11 -8.06 -13.25
N GLU A 137 -12.29 -7.17 -14.23
CA GLU A 137 -11.72 -7.34 -15.58
C GLU A 137 -10.20 -7.50 -15.56
N LEU A 138 -9.53 -6.77 -14.66
CA LEU A 138 -8.08 -6.81 -14.50
C LEU A 138 -7.58 -8.02 -13.70
N ASP A 139 -8.33 -8.43 -12.67
CA ASP A 139 -8.01 -9.57 -11.80
C ASP A 139 -9.30 -10.18 -11.22
N ASN A 140 -9.73 -11.28 -11.83
CA ASN A 140 -10.93 -12.03 -11.47
C ASN A 140 -10.71 -13.04 -10.32
N THR A 141 -9.54 -13.05 -9.68
CA THR A 141 -9.22 -14.00 -8.60
C THR A 141 -9.44 -13.40 -7.21
N ARG A 142 -9.74 -12.10 -7.12
CA ARG A 142 -9.91 -11.39 -5.85
C ARG A 142 -11.34 -11.46 -5.33
N ALA A 143 -11.59 -12.46 -4.50
CA ALA A 143 -12.85 -12.69 -3.80
C ALA A 143 -13.49 -11.44 -3.17
N LYS A 144 -12.68 -10.56 -2.54
CA LYS A 144 -13.19 -9.33 -1.89
C LYS A 144 -13.85 -8.35 -2.87
N ILE A 145 -13.44 -8.33 -4.14
CA ILE A 145 -14.02 -7.43 -5.14
C ILE A 145 -15.44 -7.91 -5.48
N TYR A 146 -15.60 -9.20 -5.74
CA TYR A 146 -16.92 -9.82 -5.93
C TYR A 146 -17.81 -9.63 -4.70
N TYR A 147 -17.29 -9.84 -3.50
CA TYR A 147 -18.05 -9.60 -2.28
C TYR A 147 -18.59 -8.17 -2.22
N ASN A 148 -17.73 -7.17 -2.40
CA ASN A 148 -18.14 -5.77 -2.32
C ASN A 148 -19.08 -5.38 -3.48
N ARG A 149 -18.83 -5.86 -4.71
CA ARG A 149 -19.72 -5.62 -5.85
C ARG A 149 -21.10 -6.23 -5.62
N GLY A 150 -21.16 -7.46 -5.09
CA GLY A 150 -22.39 -8.15 -4.77
C GLY A 150 -23.24 -7.39 -3.74
N ILE A 151 -22.60 -6.88 -2.69
CA ILE A 151 -23.26 -6.00 -1.71
C ILE A 151 -23.82 -4.73 -2.37
N VAL A 152 -23.05 -4.07 -3.24
CA VAL A 152 -23.51 -2.86 -3.94
C VAL A 152 -24.68 -3.17 -4.89
N ARG A 153 -24.64 -4.29 -5.62
CA ARG A 153 -25.75 -4.73 -6.48
C ARG A 153 -27.04 -4.95 -5.70
N VAL A 154 -26.96 -5.61 -4.54
CA VAL A 154 -28.11 -5.76 -3.64
C VAL A 154 -28.67 -4.40 -3.22
N TYR A 155 -27.81 -3.46 -2.80
CA TYR A 155 -28.27 -2.12 -2.40
C TYR A 155 -28.95 -1.35 -3.52
N LEU A 156 -28.55 -1.59 -4.77
CA LEU A 156 -29.17 -1.00 -5.96
C LEU A 156 -30.40 -1.78 -6.46
N GLY A 157 -30.81 -2.83 -5.76
CA GLY A 157 -32.00 -3.64 -6.08
C GLY A 157 -31.74 -4.83 -7.02
N ASP A 158 -30.51 -4.99 -7.52
CA ASP A 158 -30.09 -6.19 -8.27
C ASP A 158 -29.71 -7.32 -7.31
N ARG A 159 -30.74 -7.87 -6.65
CA ARG A 159 -30.56 -8.95 -5.67
C ARG A 159 -29.97 -10.21 -6.29
N GLN A 160 -30.41 -10.56 -7.51
CA GLN A 160 -29.95 -11.77 -8.18
C GLN A 160 -28.47 -11.67 -8.57
N GLY A 161 -28.08 -10.60 -9.27
CA GLY A 161 -26.68 -10.37 -9.62
C GLY A 161 -25.78 -10.15 -8.41
N GLY A 162 -26.34 -9.66 -7.30
CA GLY A 162 -25.65 -9.58 -6.01
C GLY A 162 -25.37 -10.94 -5.38
N ILE A 163 -26.34 -11.85 -5.38
CA ILE A 163 -26.17 -13.23 -4.88
C ILE A 163 -25.13 -13.99 -5.72
N GLU A 164 -25.17 -13.85 -7.05
CA GLU A 164 -24.20 -14.50 -7.95
C GLU A 164 -22.75 -14.05 -7.68
N ASP A 165 -22.56 -12.75 -7.43
CA ASP A 165 -21.26 -12.21 -7.03
C ASP A 165 -20.81 -12.75 -5.67
N LEU A 166 -21.71 -12.81 -4.69
CA LEU A 166 -21.39 -13.37 -3.37
C LEU A 166 -21.06 -14.86 -3.44
N GLN A 167 -21.76 -15.64 -4.27
CA GLN A 167 -21.42 -17.04 -4.51
C GLN A 167 -20.02 -17.19 -5.12
N THR A 168 -19.69 -16.34 -6.09
CA THR A 168 -18.35 -16.28 -6.68
C THR A 168 -17.30 -15.93 -5.63
N ALA A 169 -17.57 -14.94 -4.77
CA ALA A 169 -16.69 -14.56 -3.66
C ALA A 169 -16.47 -15.72 -2.67
N ALA A 170 -17.53 -16.45 -2.30
CA ALA A 170 -17.43 -17.61 -1.41
C ALA A 170 -16.54 -18.69 -2.03
N ASN A 171 -16.76 -19.04 -3.30
CA ASN A 171 -15.95 -20.05 -3.99
C ASN A 171 -14.46 -19.66 -4.02
N LEU A 172 -14.16 -18.39 -4.30
CA LEU A 172 -12.78 -17.89 -4.28
C LEU A 172 -12.19 -17.87 -2.86
N PHE A 173 -12.94 -17.50 -1.82
CA PHE A 173 -12.45 -17.58 -0.43
C PHE A 173 -12.12 -19.01 -0.03
N ARG A 174 -12.96 -19.98 -0.41
CA ARG A 174 -12.68 -21.40 -0.17
C ARG A 174 -11.40 -21.86 -0.87
N GLN A 175 -11.19 -21.46 -2.13
CA GLN A 175 -9.95 -21.79 -2.87
C GLN A 175 -8.70 -21.14 -2.26
N GLN A 176 -8.87 -20.08 -1.47
CA GLN A 176 -7.80 -19.35 -0.78
C GLN A 176 -7.61 -19.82 0.67
N ASP A 177 -8.25 -20.93 1.07
CA ASP A 177 -8.26 -21.44 2.45
C ASP A 177 -8.72 -20.40 3.49
N ARG A 178 -9.63 -19.51 3.09
CA ARG A 178 -10.21 -18.47 3.96
C ARG A 178 -11.59 -18.88 4.44
N ASP A 179 -11.62 -19.91 5.27
CA ASP A 179 -12.85 -20.53 5.78
C ASP A 179 -13.77 -19.55 6.51
N TRP A 180 -13.20 -18.64 7.30
CA TRP A 180 -14.00 -17.64 8.02
C TRP A 180 -14.75 -16.72 7.06
N ASP A 181 -14.10 -16.23 6.01
CA ASP A 181 -14.71 -15.36 5.01
C ASP A 181 -15.68 -16.11 4.11
N TYR A 182 -15.35 -17.36 3.78
CA TYR A 182 -16.25 -18.26 3.08
C TYR A 182 -17.57 -18.41 3.84
N GLN A 183 -17.51 -18.77 5.13
CA GLN A 183 -18.72 -18.96 5.93
C GLN A 183 -19.50 -17.66 6.10
N ARG A 184 -18.81 -16.56 6.43
CA ARG A 184 -19.44 -15.23 6.54
C ARG A 184 -20.15 -14.81 5.25
N THR A 185 -19.61 -15.19 4.09
CA THR A 185 -20.23 -14.90 2.79
C THR A 185 -21.49 -15.73 2.58
N LEU A 186 -21.50 -17.01 2.99
CA LEU A 186 -22.72 -17.83 2.94
C LEU A 186 -23.82 -17.30 3.86
N ASP A 187 -23.47 -16.93 5.08
CA ASP A 187 -24.42 -16.38 6.05
C ASP A 187 -25.05 -15.10 5.47
N LYS A 188 -24.22 -14.24 4.86
CA LYS A 188 -24.72 -13.05 4.14
C LYS A 188 -25.69 -13.42 3.01
N ILE A 189 -25.41 -14.44 2.20
CA ILE A 189 -26.34 -14.88 1.14
C ILE A 189 -27.68 -15.33 1.71
N GLN A 190 -27.70 -15.98 2.88
CA GLN A 190 -28.94 -16.45 3.52
C GLN A 190 -29.79 -15.31 4.08
N GLU A 191 -29.17 -14.17 4.43
CA GLU A 191 -29.85 -12.97 4.92
C GLU A 191 -30.51 -12.13 3.81
N LEU A 192 -30.06 -12.30 2.57
CA LEU A 192 -30.57 -11.55 1.41
C LEU A 192 -31.89 -12.14 0.94
#